data_AF-A0A434SW75-F1
#
_entry.id   AF-A0A434SW75-F1
#
_cell.length_a   1.000
_cell.length_b   1.000
_cell.length_c   1.000
_cell.angle_alpha   90.00
_cell.angle_beta   90.00
_cell.angle_gamma   90.00
#
_symmetry.space_group_name_H-M   'P 1'
#
loop_
_entity.id
_entity.type
_entity.pdbx_description
1 polymer ?
#
loop_
_entity_poly.entity_id
_entity_poly.type
_entity_poly.pdbx_seq_one_letter_code
_entity_poly.pdbx_strand_id
1 'polypeptide(L)' 'MPNEVAHPPRISDLQLRIAQAQTQAKMDLLERANESLTSQLTTIFDGIGRNEQVELIYPNGEVVLITKARPRRGEGGE' A
#
# COMPACT_ATOMS: atom_id res chain seq x y z
N MET A 1 -38.97 -35.78 -16.70
CA MET A 1 -37.83 -35.13 -16.03
C MET A 1 -36.67 -35.11 -17.03
N PRO A 2 -36.30 -33.98 -17.64
CA PRO A 2 -35.15 -33.97 -18.54
C PRO A 2 -33.87 -34.04 -17.68
N ASN A 3 -33.01 -35.00 -18.01
CA ASN A 3 -31.64 -35.07 -17.50
C ASN A 3 -30.90 -33.80 -17.96
N GLU A 4 -30.66 -32.85 -17.06
CA GLU A 4 -29.68 -31.80 -17.29
C GLU A 4 -28.29 -32.43 -17.26
N VAL A 5 -27.81 -32.82 -18.44
CA VAL A 5 -26.41 -33.22 -18.63
C VAL A 5 -25.58 -31.96 -18.47
N ALA A 6 -24.94 -31.81 -17.30
CA ALA A 6 -23.98 -30.74 -17.07
C ALA A 6 -22.80 -30.90 -18.05
N HIS A 7 -22.81 -30.11 -19.12
CA HIS A 7 -21.70 -30.08 -20.06
C HIS A 7 -20.47 -29.47 -19.37
N PRO A 8 -19.27 -30.04 -19.57
CA PRO A 8 -18.06 -29.49 -18.98
C PRO A 8 -17.85 -28.05 -19.48
N PRO A 9 -17.39 -27.14 -18.60
CA PRO A 9 -17.16 -25.74 -18.98
C PRO A 9 -16.16 -25.68 -20.12
N ARG A 10 -16.37 -24.74 -21.05
CA ARG A 10 -15.43 -24.56 -22.16
C ARG A 10 -14.11 -24.05 -21.58
N ILE A 11 -13.00 -24.43 -22.20
CA ILE A 11 -11.65 -24.00 -21.77
C ILE A 11 -11.57 -22.46 -21.70
N SER A 12 -12.27 -21.75 -22.61
CA SER A 12 -12.41 -20.29 -22.59
C SER A 12 -13.01 -19.75 -21.29
N ASP A 13 -14.01 -20.43 -20.74
CA ASP A 13 -14.72 -20.01 -19.54
C ASP A 13 -13.84 -20.22 -18.31
N LEU A 14 -13.05 -21.30 -18.30
CA LEU A 14 -12.05 -21.55 -17.26
C LEU A 14 -10.92 -20.51 -17.31
N GLN A 15 -10.42 -20.17 -18.51
CA GLN A 15 -9.40 -19.12 -18.67
C GLN A 15 -9.90 -17.76 -18.22
N LEU A 16 -11.15 -17.41 -18.54
CA LEU A 16 -11.75 -16.16 -18.09
C LEU A 16 -11.87 -16.12 -16.55
N ARG A 17 -12.32 -17.21 -15.92
CA ARG A 17 -12.39 -17.32 -14.45
C ARG A 17 -11.02 -17.21 -13.79
N ILE A 18 -10.00 -17.84 -14.37
CA ILE A 18 -8.62 -17.73 -13.89
C ILE A 18 -8.13 -16.29 -13.99
N ALA A 19 -8.35 -15.62 -15.13
CA ALA A 19 -7.93 -14.23 -15.32
C ALA A 19 -8.63 -13.28 -14.33
N GLN A 20 -9.93 -13.48 -14.09
CA GLN A 20 -10.68 -12.73 -13.09
C GLN A 20 -10.14 -12.98 -11.67
N ALA A 21 -9.92 -14.23 -11.29
CA ALA A 21 -9.36 -14.58 -9.98
C ALA A 21 -7.95 -13.99 -9.77
N GLN A 22 -7.10 -14.02 -10.79
CA GLN A 22 -5.77 -13.38 -10.74
C GLN A 22 -5.87 -11.86 -10.62
N THR A 23 -6.81 -11.24 -11.31
CA THR A 23 -7.02 -9.79 -11.23
C THR A 23 -7.49 -9.40 -9.83
N GLN A 24 -8.46 -10.12 -9.28
CA GLN A 24 -8.94 -9.89 -7.92
C GLN A 24 -7.82 -10.06 -6.89
N ALA A 25 -7.06 -11.14 -6.96
CA ALA A 25 -5.96 -11.38 -6.04
C ALA A 25 -4.89 -10.26 -6.10
N LYS A 26 -4.61 -9.73 -7.29
CA LYS A 26 -3.69 -8.59 -7.45
C LYS A 26 -4.26 -7.31 -6.83
N MET A 27 -5.55 -7.05 -7.02
CA MET A 27 -6.22 -5.89 -6.43
C MET A 27 -6.25 -5.98 -4.91
N ASP A 28 -6.56 -7.14 -4.33
CA ASP A 28 -6.56 -7.35 -2.88
C ASP A 28 -5.17 -7.12 -2.28
N LEU A 29 -4.11 -7.57 -2.96
CA LEU A 29 -2.73 -7.32 -2.54
C LEU A 29 -2.37 -5.83 -2.60
N LEU A 30 -2.80 -5.12 -3.65
CA LEU A 30 -2.59 -3.68 -3.79
C LEU A 30 -3.34 -2.90 -2.71
N GLU A 31 -4.57 -3.28 -2.39
CA GLU A 31 -5.38 -2.63 -1.35
C GLU A 31 -4.71 -2.77 0.02
N ARG A 32 -4.29 -3.99 0.39
CA ARG A 32 -3.56 -4.23 1.65
C ARG A 32 -2.24 -3.47 1.73
N ALA A 33 -1.50 -3.40 0.62
CA ALA A 33 -0.26 -2.63 0.56
C ALA A 33 -0.54 -1.12 0.76
N ASN A 34 -1.62 -0.61 0.17
CA ASN A 34 -2.00 0.80 0.28
C ASN A 34 -2.47 1.14 1.71
N GLU A 35 -3.24 0.27 2.36
CA GLU A 35 -3.63 0.42 3.77
C GLU A 35 -2.40 0.44 4.67
N SER A 36 -1.45 -0.48 4.47
CA SER A 36 -0.20 -0.52 5.23
C SER A 36 0.63 0.75 5.03
N LEU A 37 0.78 1.22 3.80
CA LEU A 37 1.50 2.46 3.50
C LEU A 37 0.82 3.67 4.13
N THR A 38 -0.51 3.73 4.07
CA THR A 38 -1.29 4.80 4.70
C THR A 38 -1.06 4.82 6.21
N SER A 39 -1.14 3.66 6.86
CA SER A 39 -0.89 3.54 8.31
C SER A 39 0.54 3.96 8.70
N GLN A 40 1.54 3.58 7.90
CA GLN A 40 2.93 4.01 8.10
C GLN A 40 3.07 5.52 7.96
N LEU A 41 2.50 6.12 6.91
CA LEU A 41 2.53 7.57 6.69
C LEU A 41 1.87 8.32 7.85
N THR A 42 0.70 7.88 8.33
CA THR A 42 0.06 8.47 9.51
C THR A 42 0.98 8.43 10.73
N THR A 43 1.61 7.28 11.00
CA THR A 43 2.55 7.13 12.12
C THR A 43 3.75 8.09 12.01
N ILE A 44 4.29 8.24 10.80
CA ILE A 44 5.40 9.17 10.51
C ILE A 44 4.97 10.62 10.78
N PHE A 45 3.82 11.04 10.25
CA PHE A 45 3.32 12.41 10.44
C PHE A 45 2.98 12.69 11.90
N ASP A 46 2.41 11.72 12.63
CA ASP A 46 2.13 11.85 14.05
C ASP A 46 3.43 12.02 14.87
N GLY A 47 4.47 11.22 14.58
CA GLY A 47 5.78 11.35 15.21
C GLY A 47 6.42 12.73 14.94
N ILE A 48 6.42 13.17 13.68
CA ILE A 48 6.91 14.51 13.29
C ILE A 48 6.11 15.61 14.01
N GLY A 49 4.79 15.45 14.13
CA GLY A 49 3.90 16.37 14.85
C GLY A 49 4.27 16.53 16.33
N ARG A 50 4.70 15.44 16.97
CA ARG A 50 5.22 15.41 18.34
C ARG A 50 6.66 15.90 18.49
N ASN A 51 7.31 16.32 17.39
CA ASN A 51 8.73 16.67 17.31
C ASN A 51 9.67 15.48 17.61
N GLU A 52 9.20 14.25 17.39
CA GLU A 52 10.03 13.05 17.44
C GLU A 52 10.88 12.94 16.16
N GLN A 53 12.01 12.25 16.27
CA GLN A 53 12.78 11.82 15.11
C GLN A 53 12.21 10.50 14.63
N VAL A 54 11.85 10.43 13.34
CA VAL A 54 11.29 9.23 12.72
C VAL A 54 12.33 8.61 11.80
N GLU A 55 12.56 7.31 11.95
CA GLU A 55 13.47 6.54 11.10
C GLU A 55 12.68 5.81 10.01
N LEU A 56 13.04 6.04 8.76
CA LEU A 56 12.54 5.32 7.60
C LEU A 56 13.60 4.33 7.13
N ILE A 57 13.27 3.04 7.14
CA ILE A 57 14.15 1.98 6.65
C ILE A 57 13.63 1.51 5.31
N TYR A 58 14.37 1.78 4.25
CA TYR A 58 14.05 1.32 2.91
C TYR A 58 14.43 -0.15 2.72
N PRO A 59 13.79 -0.89 1.79
CA PRO A 59 14.10 -2.30 1.54
C PRO A 59 15.54 -2.58 1.10
N ASN A 60 16.23 -1.57 0.56
CA ASN A 60 17.66 -1.63 0.19
C ASN A 60 18.60 -1.46 1.41
N GLY A 61 18.06 -1.25 2.62
CA GLY A 61 18.82 -0.99 3.84
C GLY A 61 19.19 0.48 4.06
N GLU A 62 18.77 1.39 3.18
CA GLU A 62 18.96 2.82 3.38
C GLU A 62 18.08 3.32 4.54
N VAL A 63 18.65 4.15 5.41
CA VAL A 63 17.95 4.73 6.55
C VAL A 63 17.86 6.24 6.38
N VAL A 64 16.64 6.77 6.39
CA VAL A 64 16.38 8.21 6.32
C VAL A 64 15.78 8.68 7.63
N LEU A 65 16.43 9.65 8.26
CA LEU A 65 15.98 10.26 9.51
C LEU A 65 15.20 11.53 9.20
N ILE A 66 13.92 11.55 9.54
CA ILE A 66 13.05 12.72 9.38
C ILE A 66 12.81 13.35 10.74
N THR A 67 13.08 14.65 10.84
CA THR A 67 12.74 15.47 12.00
C THR A 67 12.07 16.74 11.54
N LYS A 68 11.15 17.27 12.35
CA LYS A 68 10.54 18.57 12.08
C LYS A 68 11.61 19.67 12.08
N ALA A 69 11.65 20.47 11.02
CA ALA A 69 12.53 21.64 10.95
C ALA A 69 12.14 22.64 12.04
N ARG A 70 13.13 23.14 12.80
CA ARG A 70 12.89 24.21 13.76
C ARG A 70 12.84 25.55 13.02
N PRO A 71 11.95 26.47 13.40
CA PRO A 71 11.97 27.82 12.86
C PRO A 71 13.33 28.46 13.15
N ARG A 72 13.95 29.05 12.13
CA ARG A 72 15.20 29.78 12.28
C ARG A 72 14.92 31.04 13.09
N ARG A 73 15.54 31.18 14.27
CA ARG A 73 15.59 32.48 14.97
C ARG A 73 16.65 33.33 14.29
N GLY A 74 16.24 34.38 13.58
CA GLY A 74 17.14 35.46 13.17
C GLY A 74 17.29 35.78 11.68
N GLU A 75 16.58 35.11 10.75
CA GLU A 75 16.55 35.53 9.33
C GLU A 75 15.34 36.43 9.05
N GLY A 76 15.26 37.50 9.82
CA GLY A 76 14.33 38.63 9.64
C GLY A 76 15.08 39.89 10.03
N GLY A 77 16.23 40.09 9.39
CA GLY A 77 17.05 41.28 9.48
C GLY A 77 17.14 41.90 8.10
N GLU A 78 16.08 42.61 7.73
CA GLU A 78 16.01 43.91 7.02
C GLU A 78 14.55 44.26 6.75
#